data_AF-A0A9P5ZGV8-F1
#
_entry.id   AF-A0A9P5ZGV8-F1
#
_cell.length_a   1.000
_cell.length_b   1.000
_cell.length_c   1.000
_cell.angle_alpha   90.00
_cell.angle_beta   90.00
_cell.angle_gamma   90.00
#
_symmetry.space_group_name_H-M   'P 1'
#
loop_
_entity.id
_entity.type
_entity.pdbx_description
1 polymer ?
#
loop_
_entity_poly.entity_id
_entity_poly.type
_entity_poly.pdbx_seq_one_letter_code
_entity_poly.pdbx_strand_id
1 'polypeptide(L)'
;MRDKALTRVFMAMQLFSWVGYTLIISTVFLSQKIHRHPVWIMFCLSWLISCVSYVLLFLAGEMDSDHPNGTLCLVQACLIYAVPVLTASATLALIIHLWFNVRTVVFHIETQHARTRDILLCLSPYIPALSFFSGVLRYGLENPKDVKPGGSCMYCVVGASFPGKASAIYVVLILAAGVGIEVVIATTTGDPTRAIAETRSR
;
A
#
# COMPACT_ATOMS: atom_id res chain seq x y z
N MET A 1 -4.24 29.54 -1.61
CA MET A 1 -5.64 29.56 -1.12
C MET A 1 -6.05 28.13 -0.84
N ARG A 2 -6.39 27.81 0.42
CA ARG A 2 -6.80 26.47 0.87
C ARG A 2 -8.20 26.16 0.33
N ASP A 3 -8.33 25.21 -0.59
CA ASP A 3 -9.66 24.73 -1.03
C ASP A 3 -10.25 23.82 0.05
N LYS A 4 -11.09 24.41 0.89
CA LYS A 4 -11.75 23.71 2.01
C LYS A 4 -12.69 22.59 1.54
N ALA A 5 -13.19 22.62 0.31
CA ALA A 5 -14.01 21.54 -0.21
C ALA A 5 -13.14 20.33 -0.55
N LEU A 6 -12.06 20.53 -1.31
CA LEU A 6 -11.12 19.47 -1.67
C LEU A 6 -10.55 18.78 -0.43
N THR A 7 -10.11 19.56 0.54
CA THR A 7 -9.55 19.07 1.79
C THR A 7 -10.56 18.23 2.60
N ARG A 8 -11.83 18.66 2.68
CA ARG A 8 -12.88 17.89 3.38
C ARG A 8 -13.19 16.57 2.67
N VAL A 9 -13.30 16.58 1.34
CA VAL A 9 -13.54 15.37 0.55
C VAL A 9 -12.39 14.38 0.72
N PHE A 10 -11.15 14.87 0.65
CA PHE A 10 -9.96 14.06 0.87
C PHE A 10 -9.98 13.39 2.25
N MET A 11 -10.22 14.16 3.32
CA MET A 11 -10.27 13.61 4.68
C MET A 11 -11.42 12.62 4.87
N ALA A 12 -12.61 12.91 4.33
CA ALA A 12 -13.75 11.99 4.41
C ALA A 12 -13.44 10.64 3.76
N MET A 13 -12.78 10.66 2.59
CA MET A 13 -12.36 9.43 1.89
C MET A 13 -11.32 8.64 2.68
N GLN A 14 -10.35 9.32 3.31
CA GLN A 14 -9.33 8.66 4.12
C GLN A 14 -9.90 8.06 5.40
N LEU A 15 -10.79 8.78 6.10
CA LEU A 15 -11.45 8.27 7.31
C LEU A 15 -12.39 7.09 7.00
N PHE A 16 -13.13 7.18 5.90
CA PHE A 16 -13.97 6.07 5.44
C PHE A 16 -13.13 4.82 5.17
N SER A 17 -12.02 4.98 4.45
CA SER A 17 -11.08 3.88 4.16
C SER A 17 -10.50 3.30 5.46
N TRP A 18 -10.09 4.17 6.40
CA TRP A 18 -9.53 3.75 7.68
C TRP A 18 -10.53 2.91 8.50
N VAL A 19 -11.77 3.37 8.63
CA VAL A 19 -12.85 2.63 9.30
C VAL A 19 -13.13 1.32 8.58
N GLY A 20 -13.23 1.34 7.25
CA GLY A 20 -13.49 0.15 6.43
C GLY A 20 -12.43 -0.93 6.63
N TYR A 21 -11.15 -0.60 6.49
CA TYR A 21 -10.05 -1.56 6.71
C TYR A 21 -9.99 -2.05 8.16
N THR A 22 -10.28 -1.20 9.14
CA THR A 22 -10.31 -1.58 10.56
C THR A 22 -11.42 -2.60 10.84
N LEU A 23 -12.62 -2.38 10.29
CA LEU A 23 -13.73 -3.32 10.39
C LEU A 23 -13.42 -4.66 9.70
N ILE A 24 -12.82 -4.61 8.52
CA ILE A 24 -12.41 -5.81 7.76
C ILE A 24 -11.42 -6.64 8.57
N ILE A 25 -10.37 -6.03 9.11
CA ILE A 25 -9.36 -6.73 9.91
C ILE A 25 -9.98 -7.27 11.21
N SER A 26 -10.78 -6.46 11.90
CA SER A 26 -11.47 -6.88 13.13
C SER A 26 -12.38 -8.08 12.89
N THR A 27 -13.09 -8.11 11.76
CA THR A 27 -13.98 -9.22 11.39
C THR A 27 -13.20 -10.52 11.22
N VAL A 28 -12.00 -10.47 10.63
CA VAL A 28 -11.14 -11.66 10.45
C VAL A 28 -10.64 -12.18 11.80
N PHE A 29 -10.25 -11.28 12.72
CA PHE A 29 -9.78 -11.70 14.05
C PHE A 29 -10.90 -12.18 14.98
N LEU A 30 -12.10 -11.60 14.88
CA LEU A 30 -13.24 -11.98 15.71
C LEU A 30 -13.95 -13.24 15.19
N SER A 31 -13.88 -13.52 13.88
CA SER A 31 -14.54 -14.67 13.27
C SER A 31 -13.63 -15.89 13.24
N GLN A 32 -13.90 -16.86 14.12
CA GLN A 32 -13.21 -18.16 14.11
C GLN A 32 -13.41 -18.97 12.81
N LYS A 33 -14.38 -18.59 11.97
CA LYS A 33 -14.65 -19.26 10.70
C LYS A 33 -13.82 -18.72 9.54
N ILE A 34 -13.33 -17.48 9.61
CA ILE A 34 -12.70 -16.80 8.48
C ILE A 34 -11.18 -16.87 8.62
N HIS A 35 -10.56 -17.84 7.95
CA HIS A 35 -9.11 -17.93 7.85
C HIS A 35 -8.66 -17.21 6.58
N ARG A 36 -7.97 -16.07 6.73
CA ARG A 36 -7.33 -15.34 5.61
C ARG A 36 -5.83 -15.49 5.68
N HIS A 37 -5.22 -15.49 4.51
CA HIS A 37 -3.77 -15.63 4.40
C HIS A 37 -3.05 -14.38 4.94
N PRO A 38 -1.91 -14.50 5.63
CA PRO A 38 -1.18 -13.37 6.20
C PRO A 38 -0.85 -12.25 5.20
N VAL A 39 -0.55 -12.59 3.94
CA VAL A 39 -0.27 -11.60 2.87
C VAL A 39 -1.44 -10.63 2.66
N TRP A 40 -2.68 -11.12 2.72
CA TRP A 40 -3.87 -10.27 2.58
C TRP A 40 -4.06 -9.37 3.80
N ILE A 41 -3.75 -9.87 5.00
CA ILE A 41 -3.79 -9.06 6.23
C ILE A 41 -2.74 -7.94 6.16
N MET A 42 -1.52 -8.25 5.71
CA MET A 42 -0.45 -7.26 5.52
C MET A 42 -0.82 -6.22 4.45
N PHE A 43 -1.51 -6.63 3.40
CA PHE A 43 -2.07 -5.70 2.42
C PHE A 43 -3.06 -4.73 3.09
N CYS A 44 -4.05 -5.21 3.85
CA CYS A 44 -4.99 -4.35 4.57
C CYS A 44 -4.28 -3.44 5.59
N LEU A 45 -3.28 -3.95 6.30
CA LEU A 45 -2.47 -3.15 7.23
C LEU A 45 -1.71 -2.04 6.51
N SER A 46 -1.19 -2.28 5.31
CA SER A 46 -0.50 -1.22 4.54
C SER A 46 -1.42 -0.06 4.16
N TRP A 47 -2.69 -0.36 3.82
CA TRP A 47 -3.70 0.66 3.58
C TRP A 47 -4.13 1.39 4.85
N LEU A 48 -4.17 0.72 6.01
CA LEU A 48 -4.37 1.42 7.29
C LEU A 48 -3.24 2.42 7.58
N ILE A 49 -1.99 1.99 7.38
CA ILE A 49 -0.81 2.87 7.53
C ILE A 49 -0.92 4.05 6.57
N SER A 50 -1.35 3.82 5.33
CA SER A 50 -1.60 4.86 4.33
C SER A 50 -2.59 5.90 4.86
N CYS A 51 -3.78 5.47 5.29
CA CYS A 51 -4.80 6.40 5.80
C CYS A 51 -4.29 7.21 6.99
N VAL A 52 -3.68 6.56 7.98
CA VAL A 52 -3.11 7.24 9.17
C VAL A 52 -2.07 8.29 8.77
N SER A 53 -1.22 7.98 7.79
CA SER A 53 -0.19 8.90 7.30
C SER A 53 -0.79 10.17 6.71
N TYR A 54 -1.87 10.05 5.95
CA TYR A 54 -2.54 11.20 5.35
C TYR A 54 -3.36 12.02 6.36
N VAL A 55 -3.91 11.41 7.40
CA VAL A 55 -4.70 12.11 8.43
C VAL A 55 -3.89 12.57 9.65
N LEU A 56 -2.58 12.33 9.69
CA LEU A 56 -1.74 12.62 10.86
C LEU A 56 -1.85 14.07 11.35
N LEU A 57 -1.84 15.04 10.42
CA LEU A 57 -1.99 16.47 10.73
C LEU A 57 -3.38 16.80 11.29
N PHE A 58 -4.42 16.10 10.81
CA PHE A 58 -5.78 16.24 11.31
C PHE A 58 -5.91 15.68 12.74
N LEU A 59 -5.32 14.51 13.01
CA LEU A 59 -5.31 13.91 14.35
C LEU A 59 -4.56 14.76 15.37
N ALA A 60 -3.51 15.47 14.94
CA ALA A 60 -2.75 16.39 15.79
C ALA A 60 -3.48 17.72 16.04
N GLY A 61 -4.59 18.00 15.35
CA GLY A 61 -5.28 19.29 15.43
C GLY A 61 -4.52 20.44 14.76
N GLU A 62 -3.47 20.15 13.99
CA GLU A 62 -2.59 21.15 13.35
C GLU A 62 -2.95 21.38 11.88
N MET A 63 -4.07 20.83 11.42
CA MET A 63 -4.49 20.91 10.02
C MET A 63 -4.76 22.34 9.54
N ASP A 64 -5.24 23.21 10.43
CA ASP A 64 -5.52 24.61 10.11
C ASP A 64 -4.38 25.56 10.46
N SER A 65 -3.34 25.07 11.14
CA SER A 65 -2.19 25.85 11.59
C SER A 65 -1.32 26.30 10.42
N ASP A 66 -0.98 27.60 10.38
CA ASP A 66 -0.08 28.14 9.35
C ASP A 66 1.38 27.64 9.53
N HIS A 67 1.72 27.20 10.74
CA HIS A 67 3.02 26.63 11.10
C HIS A 67 2.85 25.33 11.91
N PRO A 68 2.63 24.19 11.24
CA PRO A 68 2.57 22.89 11.94
C PRO A 68 3.92 22.56 12.56
N ASN A 69 3.90 21.72 13.59
CA ASN A 69 5.09 21.21 14.25
C ASN A 69 6.03 20.57 13.22
N GLY A 70 7.25 21.09 13.14
CA GLY A 70 8.23 20.67 12.13
C GLY A 70 8.54 19.17 12.17
N THR A 71 8.54 18.56 13.35
CA THR A 71 8.76 17.11 13.51
C THR A 71 7.58 16.32 12.97
N LEU A 72 6.35 16.74 13.28
CA LEU A 72 5.13 16.06 12.83
C LEU A 72 4.97 16.18 11.31
N CYS A 73 5.27 17.36 10.77
CA CYS A 73 5.32 17.66 9.34
C CYS A 73 6.39 16.84 8.62
N LEU A 74 7.59 16.70 9.19
CA LEU A 74 8.65 15.85 8.64
C LEU A 74 8.25 14.37 8.64
N VAL A 75 7.74 13.86 9.75
CA VAL A 75 7.26 12.47 9.83
C VAL A 75 6.16 12.23 8.80
N GLN A 76 5.21 13.15 8.67
CA GLN A 76 4.16 13.04 7.66
C GLN A 76 4.77 13.02 6.26
N ALA A 77 5.68 13.94 5.93
CA ALA A 77 6.33 13.97 4.62
C ALA A 77 7.07 12.65 4.32
N CYS A 78 7.79 12.08 5.29
CA CYS A 78 8.46 10.79 5.14
C CYS A 78 7.47 9.67 4.81
N LEU A 79 6.34 9.62 5.53
CA LEU A 79 5.29 8.63 5.29
C LEU A 79 4.63 8.82 3.92
N ILE A 80 4.35 10.05 3.49
CA ILE A 80 3.69 10.35 2.21
C ILE A 80 4.50 9.83 1.01
N TYR A 81 5.83 9.83 1.08
CA TYR A 81 6.66 9.27 0.02
C TYR A 81 6.84 7.74 0.14
N ALA A 82 6.84 7.19 1.36
CA ALA A 82 7.03 5.77 1.62
C ALA A 82 5.75 4.93 1.40
N VAL A 83 4.58 5.49 1.73
CA VAL A 83 3.29 4.81 1.68
C VAL A 83 2.92 4.32 0.28
N PRO A 84 3.05 5.11 -0.80
CA PRO A 84 2.75 4.63 -2.16
C PRO A 84 3.61 3.43 -2.55
N VAL A 85 4.89 3.43 -2.13
CA VAL A 85 5.81 2.31 -2.34
C VAL A 85 5.36 1.08 -1.55
N LEU A 86 4.96 1.28 -0.28
CA LEU A 86 4.44 0.20 0.57
C LEU A 86 3.18 -0.44 -0.02
N THR A 87 2.18 0.38 -0.37
CA THR A 87 0.88 -0.13 -0.85
C THR A 87 1.02 -0.75 -2.24
N ALA A 88 1.81 -0.19 -3.15
CA ALA A 88 2.07 -0.80 -4.46
C ALA A 88 2.76 -2.16 -4.33
N SER A 89 3.81 -2.25 -3.50
CA SER A 89 4.52 -3.51 -3.26
C SER A 89 3.65 -4.55 -2.55
N ALA A 90 2.82 -4.13 -1.59
CA ALA A 90 1.87 -5.02 -0.93
C ALA A 90 0.80 -5.53 -1.90
N THR A 91 0.34 -4.68 -2.82
CA THR A 91 -0.57 -5.08 -3.91
C THR A 91 0.08 -6.14 -4.80
N LEU A 92 1.32 -5.91 -5.24
CA LEU A 92 2.05 -6.87 -6.05
C LEU A 92 2.26 -8.20 -5.29
N ALA A 93 2.60 -8.15 -4.01
CA ALA A 93 2.74 -9.36 -3.19
C ALA A 93 1.43 -10.16 -3.10
N LEU A 94 0.29 -9.48 -2.99
CA LEU A 94 -1.03 -10.11 -3.02
C LEU A 94 -1.33 -10.75 -4.38
N ILE A 95 -1.03 -10.06 -5.48
CA ILE A 95 -1.20 -10.57 -6.85
C ILE A 95 -0.34 -11.81 -7.09
N ILE A 96 0.92 -11.79 -6.66
CA ILE A 96 1.83 -12.93 -6.77
C ILE A 96 1.30 -14.12 -5.95
N HIS A 97 0.83 -13.87 -4.73
CA HIS A 97 0.23 -14.91 -3.91
C HIS A 97 -1.02 -15.51 -4.59
N LEU A 98 -1.88 -14.68 -5.18
CA LEU A 98 -3.03 -15.12 -5.95
C LEU A 98 -2.62 -15.98 -7.16
N TRP A 99 -1.61 -15.56 -7.92
CA TRP A 99 -1.08 -16.32 -9.05
C TRP A 99 -0.63 -17.72 -8.65
N PHE A 100 0.08 -17.85 -7.52
CA PHE A 100 0.49 -19.17 -7.02
C PHE A 100 -0.70 -20.03 -6.62
N ASN A 101 -1.70 -19.46 -5.94
CA ASN A 101 -2.91 -20.20 -5.59
C ASN A 101 -3.66 -20.68 -6.85
N VAL A 102 -3.82 -19.81 -7.86
CA VAL A 102 -4.42 -20.19 -9.15
C VAL A 102 -3.60 -21.29 -9.82
N ARG A 103 -2.27 -21.19 -9.82
CA ARG A 103 -1.42 -22.24 -10.40
C ARG A 103 -1.57 -23.58 -9.72
N THR A 104 -1.62 -23.62 -8.40
CA THR A 104 -1.78 -24.87 -7.66
C THR A 104 -3.17 -25.48 -7.89
N VAL A 105 -4.23 -24.66 -7.97
CA VAL A 105 -5.59 -25.14 -8.23
C VAL A 105 -5.75 -25.64 -9.67
N VAL A 106 -5.30 -24.86 -10.66
CA VAL A 106 -5.52 -25.15 -12.09
C VAL A 106 -4.55 -26.19 -12.65
N PHE A 107 -3.30 -26.20 -12.20
CA PHE A 107 -2.26 -27.09 -12.75
C PHE A 107 -1.83 -28.20 -11.80
N HIS A 108 -2.39 -28.28 -10.58
CA HIS A 108 -1.97 -29.22 -9.53
C HIS A 108 -0.46 -29.20 -9.24
N ILE A 109 0.21 -28.06 -9.47
CA ILE A 109 1.62 -27.88 -9.17
C ILE A 109 1.75 -27.52 -7.69
N GLU A 110 2.16 -28.48 -6.87
CA GLU A 110 2.50 -28.23 -5.47
C GLU A 110 3.81 -27.45 -5.36
N THR A 111 3.81 -26.42 -4.51
CA THR A 111 4.99 -25.59 -4.27
C THR A 111 5.65 -26.02 -2.96
N GLN A 112 6.81 -26.69 -3.04
CA GLN A 112 7.55 -27.21 -1.87
C GLN A 112 7.96 -26.14 -0.83
N HIS A 113 8.01 -24.85 -1.20
CA HIS A 113 8.51 -23.75 -0.36
C HIS A 113 7.44 -22.71 -0.01
N ALA A 114 6.16 -23.10 0.10
CA ALA A 114 5.05 -22.18 0.33
C ALA A 114 5.26 -21.23 1.52
N ARG A 115 5.66 -21.75 2.70
CA ARG A 115 5.85 -20.93 3.91
C ARG A 115 6.95 -19.86 3.76
N THR A 116 8.11 -20.22 3.23
CA THR A 116 9.23 -19.28 3.04
C THR A 116 8.87 -18.19 2.04
N ARG A 117 8.20 -18.56 0.96
CA ARG A 117 7.68 -17.61 -0.03
C ARG A 117 6.69 -16.64 0.61
N ASP A 118 5.76 -17.14 1.42
CA ASP A 118 4.73 -16.31 2.04
C ASP A 118 5.32 -15.32 3.05
N ILE A 119 6.35 -15.72 3.80
CA ILE A 119 7.12 -14.80 4.67
C ILE A 119 7.85 -13.75 3.82
N LEU A 120 8.51 -14.15 2.74
CA LEU A 120 9.20 -13.23 1.85
C LEU A 120 8.24 -12.22 1.21
N LEU A 121 7.05 -12.66 0.81
CA LEU A 121 5.98 -11.81 0.26
C LEU A 121 5.41 -10.85 1.32
N CYS A 122 5.37 -11.26 2.59
CA CYS A 122 4.95 -10.36 3.68
C CYS A 122 6.01 -9.29 3.97
N LEU A 123 7.30 -9.61 3.88
CA LEU A 123 8.39 -8.69 4.19
C LEU A 123 8.78 -7.78 3.02
N SER A 124 8.59 -8.25 1.79
CA SER A 124 8.98 -7.51 0.57
C SER A 124 8.45 -6.09 0.45
N PRO A 125 7.24 -5.73 0.95
CA PRO A 125 6.74 -4.35 0.84
C PRO A 125 7.39 -3.39 1.83
N TYR A 126 7.80 -3.89 3.00
CA TYR A 126 8.31 -3.06 4.09
C TYR A 126 9.76 -2.60 3.84
N ILE A 127 10.58 -3.45 3.21
CA ILE A 127 11.98 -3.12 2.91
C ILE A 127 12.11 -1.84 2.05
N PRO A 128 11.49 -1.74 0.86
CA PRO A 128 11.58 -0.54 0.04
C PRO A 128 10.90 0.66 0.73
N ALA A 129 9.78 0.45 1.42
CA ALA A 129 9.10 1.53 2.15
C ALA A 129 10.00 2.15 3.24
N LEU A 130 10.68 1.32 4.03
CA LEU A 130 11.64 1.77 5.06
C LEU A 130 12.86 2.46 4.44
N SER A 131 13.32 2.01 3.28
CA SER A 131 14.39 2.68 2.52
C SER A 131 13.98 4.09 2.11
N PHE A 132 12.79 4.27 1.51
CA PHE A 132 12.27 5.59 1.16
C PHE A 132 12.03 6.46 2.40
N PHE A 133 11.44 5.91 3.46
CA PHE A 133 11.20 6.63 4.71
C PHE A 133 12.51 7.16 5.32
N SER A 134 13.52 6.30 5.46
CA SER A 134 14.82 6.68 6.03
C SER A 134 15.56 7.67 5.15
N GLY A 135 15.49 7.54 3.82
CA GLY A 135 16.10 8.49 2.88
C GLY A 135 15.50 9.89 2.99
N VAL A 136 14.17 9.99 3.04
CA VAL A 136 13.48 11.28 3.22
C VAL A 136 13.73 11.86 4.60
N LEU A 137 13.72 11.01 5.64
CA LEU A 137 13.97 11.44 7.02
C LEU A 137 15.36 12.06 7.16
N ARG A 138 16.40 11.38 6.64
CA ARG A 138 17.77 11.90 6.65
C ARG A 138 17.86 13.24 5.94
N TYR A 139 17.31 13.33 4.73
CA TYR A 139 17.32 14.58 3.96
C TYR A 139 16.60 15.72 4.69
N GLY A 140 15.44 15.45 5.29
CA GLY A 140 14.65 16.45 6.01
C GLY A 140 15.25 16.89 7.35
N LEU A 141 16.02 16.02 8.02
CA LEU A 141 16.81 16.38 9.21
C LEU A 141 18.01 17.26 8.84
N GLU A 142 18.66 17.00 7.70
CA GLU A 142 19.77 17.81 7.20
C GLU A 142 19.29 19.18 6.66
N ASN A 143 18.07 19.24 6.11
CA ASN A 143 17.49 20.44 5.49
C ASN A 143 16.10 20.78 6.05
N PRO A 144 15.99 21.17 7.33
CA PRO A 144 14.68 21.40 7.98
C PRO A 144 13.88 22.54 7.35
N LYS A 145 14.56 23.51 6.71
CA LYS A 145 13.91 24.63 6.00
C LYS A 145 13.17 24.20 4.73
N ASP A 146 13.49 23.03 4.18
CA ASP A 146 12.86 22.49 2.98
C ASP A 146 11.59 21.69 3.30
N VAL A 147 11.32 21.40 4.57
CA VAL A 147 10.09 20.75 5.02
C VAL A 147 9.00 21.81 5.16
N LYS A 148 7.97 21.73 4.31
CA LYS A 148 6.88 22.71 4.30
C LYS A 148 5.54 22.07 3.97
N PRO A 149 4.42 22.67 4.39
CA PRO A 149 3.11 22.28 3.90
C PRO A 149 3.08 22.31 2.38
N GLY A 150 2.51 21.27 1.75
CA GLY A 150 2.32 21.24 0.31
C GLY A 150 1.39 22.34 -0.18
N GLY A 151 1.35 22.61 -1.49
CA GLY A 151 0.55 23.69 -2.07
C GLY A 151 -0.95 23.65 -1.72
N SER A 152 -1.47 22.46 -1.41
CA SER A 152 -2.86 22.24 -0.99
C SER A 152 -3.07 22.27 0.53
N CYS A 153 -2.02 22.46 1.32
CA CYS A 153 -2.00 22.39 2.80
C CYS A 153 -2.55 21.09 3.42
N MET A 154 -2.80 20.04 2.62
CA MET A 154 -3.37 18.78 3.11
C MET A 154 -2.35 17.87 3.79
N TYR A 155 -1.09 17.98 3.37
CA TYR A 155 0.03 17.19 3.87
C TYR A 155 1.33 17.96 3.69
N CYS A 156 2.35 17.55 4.43
CA CYS A 156 3.69 18.09 4.32
C CYS A 156 4.51 17.44 3.20
N VAL A 157 5.35 18.24 2.56
CA VAL A 157 6.27 17.82 1.50
C VAL A 157 7.67 18.31 1.81
N VAL A 158 8.64 17.61 1.23
CA VAL A 158 10.04 18.06 1.24
C VAL A 158 10.29 18.79 -0.08
N GLY A 159 10.99 19.92 -0.03
CA GLY A 159 11.28 20.78 -1.19
C GLY A 159 12.06 20.08 -2.33
N ALA A 160 12.70 18.95 -2.04
CA ALA A 160 13.36 18.13 -3.05
C ALA A 160 12.34 17.49 -4.01
N SER A 161 12.54 17.68 -5.31
CA SER A 161 11.78 16.96 -6.34
C SER A 161 12.15 15.48 -6.45
N PHE A 162 13.33 15.10 -5.93
CA PHE A 162 13.87 13.75 -6.02
C PHE A 162 13.00 12.67 -5.36
N PRO A 163 12.63 12.76 -4.06
CA PRO A 163 11.88 11.71 -3.37
C PRO A 163 10.52 11.42 -4.02
N GLY A 164 9.81 12.45 -4.47
CA GLY A 164 8.53 12.28 -5.16
C GLY A 164 8.66 11.62 -6.53
N LYS A 165 9.69 11.98 -7.32
CA LYS A 165 9.93 11.34 -8.63
C LYS A 165 10.38 9.90 -8.46
N ALA A 166 11.28 9.63 -7.52
CA ALA A 166 11.80 8.30 -7.26
C ALA A 166 10.69 7.33 -6.81
N SER A 167 9.82 7.76 -5.89
CA SER A 167 8.69 6.93 -5.44
C SER A 167 7.69 6.68 -6.57
N ALA A 168 7.38 7.70 -7.38
CA ALA A 168 6.47 7.56 -8.52
C ALA A 168 7.00 6.57 -9.56
N ILE A 169 8.29 6.67 -9.95
CA ILE A 169 8.91 5.75 -10.90
C ILE A 169 8.85 4.31 -10.37
N TYR A 170 9.18 4.12 -9.09
CA TYR A 170 9.12 2.82 -8.45
C TYR A 170 7.69 2.23 -8.50
N VAL A 171 6.69 3.02 -8.10
CA VAL A 171 5.28 2.61 -8.13
C VAL A 171 4.83 2.23 -9.53
N VAL A 172 5.18 3.01 -10.55
CA VAL A 172 4.82 2.70 -11.95
C VAL A 172 5.38 1.35 -12.38
N LEU A 173 6.66 1.07 -12.08
CA LEU A 173 7.29 -0.21 -12.44
C LEU A 173 6.62 -1.40 -11.74
N ILE A 174 6.32 -1.26 -10.44
CA ILE A 174 5.68 -2.31 -9.64
C ILE A 174 4.24 -2.58 -10.11
N LEU A 175 3.46 -1.53 -10.38
CA LEU A 175 2.11 -1.68 -10.87
C LEU A 175 2.07 -2.26 -12.28
N ALA A 176 2.99 -1.86 -13.17
CA ALA A 176 3.10 -2.47 -14.50
C ALA A 176 3.38 -3.97 -14.42
N ALA A 177 4.27 -4.39 -13.51
CA ALA A 177 4.52 -5.82 -13.25
C ALA A 177 3.26 -6.51 -12.70
N GLY A 178 2.54 -5.87 -11.77
CA GLY A 178 1.29 -6.39 -11.21
C GLY A 178 0.23 -6.64 -12.29
N VAL A 179 -0.03 -5.63 -13.12
CA VAL A 179 -0.98 -5.72 -14.25
C VAL A 179 -0.58 -6.84 -15.22
N GLY A 180 0.72 -6.98 -15.51
CA GLY A 180 1.22 -8.07 -16.34
C GLY A 180 0.85 -9.46 -15.78
N ILE A 181 1.00 -9.66 -14.47
CA ILE A 181 0.63 -10.92 -13.81
C ILE A 181 -0.89 -11.11 -13.81
N GLU A 182 -1.68 -10.06 -13.56
CA GLU A 182 -3.14 -10.13 -13.59
C GLU A 182 -3.69 -10.52 -14.96
N VAL A 183 -3.11 -9.98 -16.04
CA VAL A 183 -3.46 -10.38 -17.42
C VAL A 183 -3.18 -11.87 -17.65
N VAL A 184 -2.05 -12.38 -17.13
CA VAL A 184 -1.72 -13.81 -17.22
C VAL A 184 -2.69 -14.65 -16.38
N ILE A 185 -3.07 -14.21 -15.18
CA ILE A 185 -4.10 -14.88 -14.36
C ILE A 185 -5.39 -14.96 -15.16
N ALA A 186 -5.90 -13.82 -15.65
CA ALA A 186 -7.19 -13.71 -16.33
C ALA A 186 -7.26 -14.61 -17.57
N THR A 187 -6.21 -14.59 -18.40
CA THR A 187 -6.11 -15.45 -19.60
C THR A 187 -6.02 -16.93 -19.24
N THR A 188 -5.35 -17.28 -18.13
CA THR A 188 -5.22 -18.67 -17.66
C THR A 188 -6.54 -19.22 -17.14
N THR A 189 -7.32 -18.43 -16.39
CA THR A 189 -8.64 -18.83 -15.85
C THR A 189 -9.77 -18.74 -16.86
N GLY A 190 -9.67 -17.84 -17.85
CA GLY A 190 -10.71 -17.61 -18.85
C GLY A 190 -10.70 -18.58 -20.03
N ASP A 191 -9.67 -19.44 -20.16
CA ASP A 191 -9.56 -20.38 -21.27
C ASP A 191 -10.62 -21.51 -21.17
N PRO A 192 -11.66 -21.52 -22.02
CA PRO A 192 -12.77 -22.48 -21.94
C PRO A 192 -12.32 -23.92 -22.18
N THR A 193 -11.21 -24.13 -22.90
CA THR A 193 -10.72 -25.48 -23.23
C THR A 193 -10.26 -26.24 -21.99
N ARG A 194 -9.89 -25.54 -20.91
CA ARG A 194 -9.45 -26.16 -19.65
C ARG A 194 -10.60 -26.55 -18.73
N ALA A 195 -11.69 -25.78 -18.72
CA ALA A 195 -12.91 -26.15 -17.97
C ALA A 195 -13.53 -27.47 -18.49
N ILE A 196 -13.35 -27.76 -19.79
CA ILE A 196 -13.83 -29.00 -20.42
C ILE A 196 -12.93 -30.20 -20.08
N ALA A 197 -11.64 -29.98 -19.81
CA ALA A 197 -10.73 -31.05 -19.40
C ALA A 197 -11.03 -31.56 -17.98
N GLU A 198 -11.43 -30.69 -17.06
CA GLU A 198 -11.85 -31.05 -15.69
C GLU A 198 -13.18 -31.82 -15.64
N THR A 199 -14.09 -31.60 -16.59
CA THR A 199 -15.35 -32.36 -16.66
C THR A 199 -15.18 -33.75 -17.26
N ARG A 200 -14.04 -34.03 -17.91
CA ARG A 200 -13.74 -35.32 -18.54
C ARG A 200 -12.94 -36.28 -17.66
N SER A 201 -12.36 -35.80 -16.57
CA SER A 201 -11.59 -36.60 -15.61
C SER A 201 -12.36 -37.03 -14.35
N ARG A 202 -13.63 -36.63 -14.23
CA ARG A 202 -14.60 -37.16 -13.26
C ARG A 202 -15.58 -38.10 -13.97
#